data_AF-T1CAL5-F1
#
_entry.id   AF-T1CAL5-F1
#
_cell.length_a   1.000
_cell.length_b   1.000
_cell.length_c   1.000
_cell.angle_alpha   90.00
_cell.angle_beta   90.00
_cell.angle_gamma   90.00
#
_symmetry.space_group_name_H-M   'P 1'
#
loop_
_entity.id
_entity.type
_entity.pdbx_description
1 polymer ?
#
loop_
_entity_poly.entity_id
_entity_poly.type
_entity_poly.pdbx_seq_one_letter_code
_entity_poly.pdbx_strand_id
1 'polypeptide(L)' 'RTPEVMVKVLSKDSNNLRSVARHLNYIGRHGCLQLETDDGDRLQRRDAGQNLVEDWDLDLDENRRDSAL' A
#
# COMPACT_ATOMS: atom_id res chain seq x y z
N ARG A 1 -0.37 -8.55 -27.38
CA ARG A 1 -1.05 -8.58 -26.07
C ARG A 1 -1.20 -7.15 -25.61
N THR A 2 -2.39 -6.72 -25.19
CA THR A 2 -2.58 -5.38 -24.60
C THR A 2 -2.34 -5.49 -23.09
N PRO A 3 -1.56 -4.60 -22.47
CA PRO A 3 -1.43 -4.59 -21.02
C PRO A 3 -2.77 -4.22 -20.37
N GLU A 4 -3.13 -4.94 -19.31
CA GLU A 4 -4.30 -4.64 -18.49
C GLU A 4 -3.81 -4.05 -17.16
N VAL A 5 -4.43 -2.96 -16.73
CA VAL A 5 -4.06 -2.25 -15.50
C VAL A 5 -5.27 -2.16 -14.58
N MET A 6 -5.06 -2.43 -13.29
CA MET A 6 -6.05 -2.21 -12.24
C MET A 6 -5.63 -0.99 -11.41
N VAL A 7 -6.56 -0.05 -11.23
CA VAL A 7 -6.39 1.07 -10.28
C VAL A 7 -7.30 0.84 -9.08
N LYS A 8 -6.74 0.91 -7.86
CA LYS A 8 -7.51 0.86 -6.62
C LYS A 8 -7.69 2.26 -6.06
N VAL A 9 -8.94 2.71 -6.01
CA VAL A 9 -9.33 3.96 -5.35
C VAL A 9 -9.82 3.63 -3.96
N LEU A 10 -9.23 4.27 -2.95
CA LEU A 10 -9.59 4.06 -1.54
C LEU A 10 -10.68 5.05 -1.10
N SER A 11 -11.44 4.68 -0.06
CA SER A 11 -12.43 5.59 0.54
C SER A 11 -11.76 6.81 1.18
N LYS A 12 -12.51 7.91 1.34
CA LYS A 12 -12.00 9.18 1.91
C LYS A 12 -11.30 9.00 3.27
N ASP A 13 -11.82 8.13 4.13
CA ASP A 13 -11.26 7.88 5.47
C ASP A 13 -10.03 6.94 5.45
N SER A 14 -9.70 6.38 4.28
CA SER A 14 -8.51 5.55 4.07
C SER A 14 -7.27 6.34 3.66
N ASN A 15 -7.31 7.67 3.76
CA ASN A 15 -6.20 8.56 3.35
C ASN A 15 -5.14 8.74 4.47
N ASN A 16 -4.61 7.62 4.99
CA ASN A 16 -3.55 7.61 6.00
C ASN A 16 -2.55 6.47 5.71
N LEU A 17 -1.31 6.63 6.17
CA LEU A 17 -0.21 5.67 5.89
C LEU A 17 -0.56 4.24 6.31
N ARG A 18 -1.21 4.09 7.47
CA ARG A 18 -1.64 2.78 7.99
C ARG A 18 -2.63 2.07 7.05
N SER A 19 -3.56 2.80 6.45
CA SER A 19 -4.54 2.24 5.52
C SER A 19 -3.90 1.81 4.21
N VAL A 20 -2.94 2.61 3.70
CA VAL A 20 -2.15 2.26 2.50
C VAL A 20 -1.34 0.99 2.75
N ALA A 21 -0.60 0.90 3.86
CA ALA A 21 0.18 -0.29 4.23
C ALA A 21 -0.70 -1.55 4.35
N ARG A 22 -1.91 -1.44 4.92
CA ARG A 22 -2.88 -2.56 4.97
C ARG A 22 -3.31 -3.00 3.58
N HIS A 23 -3.55 -2.08 2.65
CA HIS A 23 -3.94 -2.42 1.28
C HIS A 23 -2.80 -3.08 0.51
N LEU A 24 -1.57 -2.57 0.63
CA LEU A 24 -0.40 -3.20 0.02
C LEU A 24 -0.18 -4.62 0.55
N ASN A 25 -0.35 -4.82 1.86
CA ASN A 25 -0.32 -6.15 2.46
C ASN A 25 -1.43 -7.06 1.92
N TYR A 26 -2.65 -6.55 1.74
CA TYR A 26 -3.74 -7.32 1.13
C TYR A 26 -3.42 -7.71 -0.33
N ILE A 27 -2.88 -6.78 -1.14
CA ILE A 27 -2.49 -7.02 -2.53
C ILE A 27 -1.40 -8.09 -2.59
N GLY A 28 -0.36 -7.96 -1.76
CA GLY A 28 0.72 -8.94 -1.62
C GLY A 28 0.32 -10.24 -0.90
N ARG A 29 -0.99 -10.47 -0.67
CA ARG A 29 -1.52 -11.65 0.04
C ARG A 29 -0.80 -11.94 1.35
N HIS A 30 -0.53 -10.89 2.12
CA HIS A 30 0.22 -10.92 3.37
C HIS A 30 1.59 -11.62 3.23
N GLY A 31 2.30 -11.33 2.13
CA GLY A 31 3.64 -11.85 1.82
C GLY A 31 3.63 -13.16 1.03
N CYS A 32 2.46 -13.74 0.72
CA CYS A 32 2.35 -14.94 -0.12
C CYS A 32 2.45 -14.63 -1.62
N LEU A 33 2.27 -13.36 -2.02
CA LEU A 33 2.41 -12.89 -3.40
C LEU A 33 3.53 -11.85 -3.47
N GLN A 34 4.46 -12.02 -4.40
CA GLN A 34 5.52 -11.05 -4.66
C GLN A 34 4.94 -9.79 -5.32
N LEU A 35 5.38 -8.63 -4.86
CA LEU A 35 5.09 -7.33 -5.47
C LEU A 35 6.32 -6.88 -6.26
N GLU A 36 6.08 -6.18 -7.38
CA GLU A 36 7.12 -5.56 -8.21
C GLU A 36 6.87 -4.06 -8.23
N THR A 37 7.91 -3.25 -7.99
CA THR A 37 7.85 -1.79 -8.10
C THR A 37 8.04 -1.36 -9.55
N ASP A 38 7.81 -0.08 -9.83
CA ASP A 38 8.06 0.50 -11.16
C ASP A 38 9.54 0.52 -11.55
N ASP A 39 10.44 0.53 -10.57
CA ASP A 39 11.89 0.35 -10.76
C ASP A 39 12.31 -1.11 -11.00
N GLY A 40 11.37 -2.06 -10.90
CA GLY A 40 11.60 -3.49 -11.08
C GLY A 40 12.04 -4.24 -9.81
N ASP A 41 12.02 -3.59 -8.65
CA ASP A 41 12.37 -4.23 -7.38
C ASP A 41 11.28 -5.21 -6.95
N ARG A 42 11.72 -6.37 -6.44
CA ARG A 42 10.84 -7.47 -6.03
C ARG A 42 10.74 -7.58 -4.53
N LEU A 43 9.54 -7.38 -4.00
CA LEU A 43 9.25 -7.42 -2.57
C LEU A 43 8.43 -8.66 -2.24
N GLN A 44 8.98 -9.54 -1.40
CA GLN A 44 8.31 -10.78 -0.98
C GLN A 44 8.55 -11.04 0.52
N ARG A 45 7.97 -10.18 1.35
CA ARG A 45 7.89 -10.35 2.81
C ARG A 45 6.64 -9.68 3.36
N ARG A 46 6.30 -10.02 4.60
CA ARG A 46 5.14 -9.46 5.32
C ARG A 46 5.25 -7.96 5.60
N ASP A 47 6.46 -7.41 5.56
CA ASP A 47 6.78 -5.99 5.76
C ASP A 47 6.87 -5.21 4.44
N ALA A 48 6.69 -5.85 3.28
CA ALA A 48 6.77 -5.20 1.97
C ALA A 48 5.87 -3.95 1.85
N GLY A 49 4.65 -4.01 2.41
CA GLY A 49 3.74 -2.87 2.41
C GLY A 49 4.19 -1.70 3.29
N GLN A 50 4.94 -1.97 4.36
CA GLN A 50 5.49 -0.90 5.22
C GLN A 50 6.69 -0.26 4.53
N ASN A 51 7.60 -1.08 3.99
CA ASN A 51 8.79 -0.58 3.29
C ASN A 51 8.42 0.31 2.09
N LEU A 52 7.39 -0.08 1.32
CA LEU A 52 6.90 0.75 0.20
C LEU A 52 6.33 2.09 0.66
N VAL A 53 5.62 2.11 1.78
CA VAL A 53 5.02 3.35 2.31
C VAL A 53 6.10 4.30 2.79
N GLU A 54 7.17 3.78 3.39
CA GLU A 54 8.34 4.56 3.82
C GLU A 54 9.15 5.08 2.62
N ASP A 55 9.36 4.24 1.61
CA ASP A 55 10.11 4.59 0.40
C ASP A 55 9.39 5.65 -0.45
N TRP A 56 8.06 5.55 -0.58
CA TRP A 56 7.27 6.49 -1.37
C TRP A 56 7.10 7.87 -0.73
N ASP A 57 7.50 8.04 0.54
CA ASP A 57 7.44 9.31 1.29
C ASP A 57 6.10 10.04 1.11
N LEU A 58 5.00 9.30 1.30
CA LEU A 58 3.66 9.82 1.06
C LEU A 58 3.32 10.90 2.08
N ASP A 59 2.93 12.08 1.61
CA ASP A 59 2.43 13.19 2.46
C ASP A 59 1.00 12.88 2.95
N LEU A 60 0.89 11.91 3.86
CA LEU A 60 -0.35 11.43 4.46
C LEU A 60 -0.24 11.40 5.98
N ASP A 61 -1.35 11.67 6.66
CA ASP A 61 -1.40 11.58 8.12
C ASP A 61 -1.01 10.17 8.59
N GLU A 62 -0.05 10.09 9.51
CA GLU A 62 0.43 8.81 10.06
C GLU A 62 -0.63 8.15 10.97
N ASN A 63 -1.37 8.98 11.71
CA ASN A 63 -2.51 8.58 12.52
C ASN A 63 -3.54 9.72 12.56
N ARG A 64 -4.42 9.79 11.56
CA ARG A 64 -5.73 10.42 11.78
C ARG A 64 -6.44 9.54 12.82
N ARG A 65 -6.31 9.90 14.11
CA ARG A 65 -7.18 9.36 15.15
C ARG A 65 -8.58 9.58 14.63
N ASP A 66 -9.34 8.51 14.44
CA ASP A 66 -10.77 8.59 14.17
C ASP A 66 -11.32 9.62 15.16
N SER A 67 -11.70 10.79 14.64
CA SER A 67 -12.36 11.80 15.46
C SER A 67 -13.66 11.14 15.88
N ALA A 68 -13.71 10.74 17.16
CA ALA A 68 -14.90 10.23 17.79
C ALA A 68 -16.03 11.22 17.53
N LEU A 69 -17.04 10.75 16.78
CA LEU A 69 -18.37 11.33 16.78
C LEU A 69 -19.13 10.78 17.99
#